data_AF-A0A9D9NDX0-F1
#
_entry.id   AF-A0A9D9NDX0-F1
#
_cell.length_a   1.000
_cell.length_b   1.000
_cell.length_c   1.000
_cell.angle_alpha   90.00
_cell.angle_beta   90.00
_cell.angle_gamma   90.00
#
_symmetry.space_group_name_H-M   'P 1'
#
loop_
_entity.id
_entity.type
_entity.pdbx_description
1 polymer ?
#
loop_
_entity_poly.entity_id
_entity_poly.type
_entity_poly.pdbx_seq_one_letter_code
_entity_poly.pdbx_strand_id
1 'polypeptide(L)'
;MRSKVLGDRKFASVPFMFSAKEDEENPSSFGLLFIAEDGIMYHYGFSIKSRTIESEWLIVYYTKRPSMLFERYKDETGKTVFSFGQQFKKTTENGGRFLSFISQGLSDDCLFITEAAARGVIACLEVVRWFQNKLVIIPAGGVRHGLNPLFRNTETE
;
A
#
# COMPACT_ATOMS: atom_id res chain seq x y z
N MET A 1 7.08 20.70 12.75
CA MET A 1 7.88 20.02 11.70
C MET A 1 6.92 19.21 10.82
N ARG A 2 6.16 19.90 9.96
CA ARG A 2 5.19 19.34 9.01
C ARG A 2 5.56 19.92 7.65
N SER A 3 6.53 19.32 6.96
CA SER A 3 6.86 19.72 5.59
C SER A 3 7.77 18.67 4.98
N LYS A 4 7.44 18.24 3.76
CA LYS A 4 8.01 17.14 2.98
C LYS A 4 7.38 15.79 3.29
N VAL A 5 6.15 15.60 2.81
CA VAL A 5 5.64 14.43 2.05
C VAL A 5 4.11 14.56 2.12
N LEU A 6 3.54 15.41 1.27
CA LEU A 6 2.18 15.28 0.72
C LEU A 6 2.10 16.43 -0.30
N GLY A 7 2.88 16.30 -1.37
CA GLY A 7 2.59 17.08 -2.57
C GLY A 7 1.17 16.72 -2.99
N ASP A 8 0.45 17.70 -3.51
CA ASP A 8 -0.92 17.68 -4.06
C ASP A 8 -1.11 16.71 -5.25
N ARG A 9 -0.32 15.61 -5.30
CA ARG A 9 -0.40 14.55 -6.29
C ARG A 9 -1.57 13.65 -5.96
N LYS A 10 -2.71 14.11 -6.42
CA LYS A 10 -3.95 13.33 -6.59
C LYS A 10 -3.63 12.09 -7.42
N PHE A 11 -3.75 10.89 -6.84
CA PHE A 11 -3.56 9.64 -7.56
C PHE A 11 -4.68 9.49 -8.61
N ALA A 12 -4.30 9.37 -9.87
CA ALA A 12 -5.22 9.05 -10.97
C ALA A 12 -4.63 7.88 -11.76
N SER A 13 -5.39 6.80 -11.88
CA SER A 13 -5.08 5.72 -12.82
C SER A 13 -5.56 6.14 -14.22
N VAL A 14 -4.66 6.15 -15.20
CA VAL A 14 -5.02 6.36 -16.61
C VAL A 14 -4.92 5.00 -17.31
N PRO A 15 -5.98 4.52 -17.98
CA PRO A 15 -5.93 3.30 -18.77
C PRO A 15 -4.81 3.34 -19.81
N PHE A 16 -4.25 2.19 -20.14
CA PHE A 16 -3.25 2.09 -21.19
C PHE A 16 -3.87 2.42 -22.55
N MET A 17 -3.15 3.13 -23.44
CA MET A 17 -3.71 3.64 -24.70
C MET A 17 -4.30 2.56 -25.64
N PHE A 18 -3.88 1.29 -25.47
CA PHE A 18 -4.40 0.15 -26.22
C PHE A 18 -5.39 -0.71 -25.42
N SER A 19 -5.94 -0.22 -24.31
CA SER A 19 -6.97 -0.93 -23.55
C SER A 19 -8.29 -0.98 -24.32
N ALA A 20 -9.03 -2.09 -24.22
CA ALA A 20 -10.40 -2.10 -24.69
C ALA A 20 -11.24 -1.16 -23.80
N LYS A 21 -12.34 -0.62 -24.31
CA LYS A 21 -13.25 0.22 -23.51
C LYS A 21 -13.74 -0.49 -22.23
N GLU A 22 -13.95 -1.80 -22.33
CA GLU A 22 -14.37 -2.65 -21.21
C GLU A 22 -13.31 -2.71 -20.10
N ASP A 23 -12.03 -2.55 -20.44
CA ASP A 23 -10.93 -2.55 -19.47
C ASP A 23 -10.84 -1.24 -18.69
N GLU A 24 -11.37 -0.13 -19.21
CA GLU A 24 -11.40 1.16 -18.51
C GLU A 24 -12.28 1.10 -17.26
N GLU A 25 -13.25 0.19 -17.22
CA GLU A 25 -14.12 -0.02 -16.07
C GLU A 25 -13.53 -0.98 -15.04
N ASN A 26 -12.43 -1.67 -15.34
CA ASN A 26 -11.80 -2.63 -14.45
C ASN A 26 -10.77 -1.95 -13.53
N PRO A 27 -10.75 -2.27 -12.22
CA PRO A 27 -9.71 -1.77 -11.32
C PRO A 27 -8.33 -2.29 -11.72
N SER A 28 -7.33 -1.41 -11.72
CA SER A 28 -5.92 -1.81 -11.85
C SER A 28 -5.42 -2.34 -10.52
N SER A 29 -4.86 -3.55 -10.51
CA SER A 29 -4.38 -4.22 -9.29
C SER A 29 -2.86 -4.29 -9.25
N PHE A 30 -2.29 -3.97 -8.09
CA PHE A 30 -0.86 -3.99 -7.81
C PHE A 30 -0.61 -4.88 -6.60
N GLY A 31 0.35 -5.80 -6.69
CA GLY A 31 0.69 -6.71 -5.60
C GLY A 31 2.18 -7.02 -5.59
N LEU A 32 2.78 -7.02 -4.40
CA LEU A 32 4.17 -7.34 -4.19
C LEU A 32 4.32 -8.32 -3.03
N LEU A 33 5.13 -9.35 -3.26
CA LEU A 33 5.64 -10.26 -2.23
C LEU A 33 7.10 -9.91 -1.97
N PHE A 34 7.45 -9.52 -0.76
CA PHE A 34 8.80 -9.07 -0.42
C PHE A 34 9.15 -9.38 1.03
N ILE A 35 10.45 -9.35 1.33
CA ILE A 35 11.00 -9.47 2.68
C ILE A 35 11.37 -8.05 3.14
N ALA A 36 10.79 -7.61 4.25
CA ALA A 36 11.09 -6.31 4.85
C ALA A 36 12.39 -6.36 5.67
N GLU A 37 12.85 -5.21 6.19
CA GLU A 37 14.12 -5.12 6.93
C GLU A 37 14.11 -5.90 8.24
N ASP A 38 12.93 -6.14 8.82
CA ASP A 38 12.72 -7.02 9.97
C ASP A 38 12.87 -8.52 9.64
N GLY A 39 13.14 -8.87 8.38
CA GLY A 39 13.28 -10.25 7.90
C GLY A 39 11.95 -10.98 7.68
N ILE A 40 10.83 -10.28 7.78
CA ILE A 40 9.49 -10.86 7.66
C ILE A 40 9.00 -10.70 6.22
N MET A 41 8.38 -11.76 5.70
CA MET A 41 7.77 -11.74 4.37
C MET A 41 6.36 -11.17 4.43
N TYR A 42 6.11 -10.16 3.60
CA TYR A 42 4.84 -9.49 3.43
C TYR A 42 4.34 -9.65 2.01
N HIS A 43 3.04 -9.89 1.88
CA HIS A 43 2.30 -9.78 0.63
C HIS A 43 1.34 -8.59 0.77
N TYR A 44 1.72 -7.48 0.16
CA TYR A 44 0.93 -6.26 0.13
C TYR A 44 0.37 -6.04 -1.27
N GLY A 45 -0.88 -5.60 -1.35
CA GLY A 45 -1.44 -5.17 -2.61
C GLY A 45 -2.68 -4.30 -2.45
N PHE A 46 -3.07 -3.67 -3.54
CA PHE A 46 -4.27 -2.86 -3.65
C PHE A 46 -4.77 -2.84 -5.08
N SER A 47 -6.05 -2.51 -5.24
CA SER A 47 -6.63 -2.20 -6.53
C SER A 47 -7.21 -0.79 -6.53
N ILE A 48 -7.09 -0.10 -7.65
CA ILE A 48 -7.54 1.28 -7.83
C ILE A 48 -8.32 1.39 -9.13
N LYS A 49 -9.48 2.04 -9.07
CA LYS A 49 -10.27 2.41 -10.24
C LYS A 49 -10.44 3.92 -10.26
N SER A 50 -10.00 4.55 -11.35
CA SER A 50 -9.94 6.01 -11.52
C SER A 50 -9.12 6.68 -10.42
N ARG A 51 -9.73 6.94 -9.26
CA ARG A 51 -9.12 7.63 -8.11
C ARG A 51 -9.46 6.96 -6.78
N THR A 52 -10.15 5.84 -6.84
CA THR A 52 -10.76 5.21 -5.68
C THR A 52 -10.09 3.88 -5.45
N ILE A 53 -9.65 3.63 -4.22
CA ILE A 53 -9.14 2.33 -3.81
C ILE A 53 -10.34 1.38 -3.71
N GLU A 54 -10.34 0.37 -4.57
CA GLU A 54 -11.39 -0.64 -4.65
C GLU A 54 -11.13 -1.79 -3.69
N SER A 55 -9.85 -2.13 -3.47
CA SER A 55 -9.42 -3.07 -2.44
C SER A 55 -7.99 -2.82 -1.99
N GLU A 56 -7.65 -3.28 -0.78
CA GLU A 56 -6.28 -3.26 -0.26
C GLU A 56 -6.12 -4.35 0.78
N TRP A 57 -4.99 -5.06 0.76
CA TRP A 57 -4.70 -6.15 1.69
C TRP A 57 -3.24 -6.14 2.12
N LEU A 58 -3.03 -6.61 3.35
CA LEU A 58 -1.71 -6.91 3.86
C LEU A 58 -1.73 -8.27 4.55
N ILE A 59 -0.94 -9.19 4.01
CA ILE A 59 -0.75 -10.54 4.54
C ILE A 59 0.71 -10.67 4.98
N VAL A 60 0.94 -11.35 6.10
CA VAL A 60 2.26 -11.59 6.67
C VAL A 60 2.54 -13.08 6.86
N TYR A 61 3.80 -13.47 6.74
CA TYR A 61 4.25 -14.85 6.87
C TYR A 61 5.26 -14.98 8.02
N TYR A 62 4.77 -14.95 9.27
CA TYR A 62 5.61 -15.27 10.45
C TYR A 62 6.01 -16.76 10.50
N THR A 63 5.24 -17.60 9.81
CA THR A 63 5.47 -19.05 9.68
C THR A 63 5.12 -19.46 8.24
N LYS A 64 5.09 -20.77 7.96
CA LYS A 64 4.61 -21.30 6.67
C LYS A 64 3.15 -20.93 6.36
N ARG A 65 2.32 -20.64 7.37
CA ARG A 65 0.92 -20.25 7.18
C ARG A 65 0.81 -18.72 7.13
N PRO A 66 0.17 -18.15 6.09
CA PRO A 66 -0.08 -16.71 6.02
C PRO A 66 -1.06 -16.27 7.11
N SER A 67 -0.87 -15.06 7.61
CA SER A 67 -1.80 -14.36 8.50
C SER A 67 -2.25 -13.07 7.84
N MET A 68 -3.55 -12.90 7.66
CA MET A 68 -4.12 -11.62 7.23
C MET A 68 -3.92 -10.59 8.34
N LEU A 69 -3.25 -9.48 8.06
CA LEU A 69 -3.21 -8.34 8.97
C LEU A 69 -4.47 -7.50 8.79
N PHE A 70 -4.71 -7.04 7.57
CA PHE A 70 -5.94 -6.36 7.21
C PHE A 70 -6.31 -6.61 5.76
N GLU A 71 -7.59 -6.44 5.47
CA GLU A 71 -8.14 -6.32 4.13
C GLU A 71 -9.25 -5.26 4.14
N ARG A 72 -9.39 -4.56 3.02
CA ARG A 72 -10.58 -3.77 2.73
C ARG A 72 -10.99 -3.95 1.28
N TYR A 73 -12.27 -3.77 1.03
CA TYR A 73 -12.84 -3.79 -0.31
C TYR A 73 -14.11 -2.95 -0.35
N LYS A 74 -14.50 -2.48 -1.54
CA LYS A 74 -15.83 -1.92 -1.78
C LYS A 74 -16.84 -3.04 -1.99
N ASP A 75 -17.91 -3.03 -1.21
CA ASP A 75 -19.03 -3.94 -1.43
C ASP A 75 -19.88 -3.50 -2.63
N GLU A 76 -20.92 -4.29 -2.95
CA GLU A 76 -21.85 -4.02 -4.05
C GLU A 76 -22.58 -2.66 -3.91
N THR A 77 -22.64 -2.09 -2.71
CA THR A 77 -23.24 -0.78 -2.45
C THR A 77 -22.25 0.37 -2.59
N GLY A 78 -20.99 0.07 -2.89
CA GLY A 78 -19.88 1.02 -2.97
C GLY A 78 -19.31 1.41 -1.61
N LYS A 79 -19.75 0.76 -0.53
CA LYS A 79 -19.26 1.02 0.83
C LYS A 79 -17.98 0.26 1.08
N THR A 80 -16.99 0.94 1.66
CA THR A 80 -15.74 0.32 2.07
C THR A 80 -15.94 -0.54 3.32
N VAL A 81 -15.67 -1.83 3.21
CA VAL A 81 -15.70 -2.81 4.30
C VAL A 81 -14.27 -3.14 4.71
N PHE A 82 -14.02 -3.17 6.02
CA PHE A 82 -12.72 -3.52 6.59
C PHE A 82 -12.81 -4.81 7.39
N SER A 83 -11.77 -5.64 7.25
CA SER A 83 -11.53 -6.80 8.10
C SER A 83 -10.09 -6.75 8.61
N PHE A 84 -9.94 -7.06 9.89
CA PHE A 84 -8.66 -7.02 10.59
C PHE A 84 -8.43 -8.37 11.27
N GLY A 85 -7.26 -8.96 11.04
CA GLY A 85 -6.87 -10.21 11.65
C GLY A 85 -6.82 -10.11 13.17
N GLN A 86 -7.20 -11.19 13.86
CA GLN A 86 -7.27 -11.19 15.32
C GLN A 86 -5.91 -10.94 15.98
N GLN A 87 -4.84 -11.53 15.44
CA GLN A 87 -3.49 -11.28 15.95
C GLN A 87 -3.08 -9.82 15.72
N PHE A 88 -3.39 -9.25 14.56
CA PHE A 88 -3.08 -7.86 14.25
C PHE A 88 -3.76 -6.88 15.21
N LYS A 89 -5.04 -7.12 15.55
CA LYS A 89 -5.76 -6.35 16.56
C LYS A 89 -5.13 -6.44 17.95
N LYS A 90 -4.49 -7.56 18.29
CA LYS A 90 -3.87 -7.78 19.61
C LYS A 90 -2.49 -7.15 19.71
N THR A 91 -1.70 -7.21 18.63
CA THR A 91 -0.32 -6.71 18.62
C THR A 91 -0.23 -5.22 18.31
N THR A 92 -1.26 -4.64 17.70
CA THR A 92 -1.31 -3.18 17.48
C THR A 92 -1.55 -2.47 18.82
N GLU A 93 -0.73 -1.45 19.11
CA GLU A 93 -0.93 -0.58 20.26
C GLU A 93 -2.33 0.07 20.20
N ASN A 94 -3.05 0.15 21.33
CA ASN A 94 -4.47 0.58 21.41
C ASN A 94 -5.47 -0.35 20.68
N GLY A 95 -4.98 -1.44 20.10
CA GLY A 95 -5.72 -2.59 19.62
C GLY A 95 -6.67 -2.33 18.45
N GLY A 96 -7.66 -3.22 18.30
CA GLY A 96 -8.61 -3.16 17.18
C GLY A 96 -9.45 -1.88 17.12
N ARG A 97 -9.74 -1.23 18.25
CA ARG A 97 -10.49 0.05 18.27
C ARG A 97 -9.70 1.17 17.59
N PHE A 98 -8.38 1.19 17.78
CA PHE A 98 -7.52 2.15 17.12
C PHE A 98 -7.48 1.92 15.61
N LEU A 99 -7.36 0.67 15.16
CA LEU A 99 -7.44 0.33 13.73
C LEU A 99 -8.78 0.75 13.12
N SER A 100 -9.90 0.56 13.84
CA SER A 100 -11.22 1.01 13.40
C SER A 100 -11.33 2.54 13.35
N PHE A 101 -10.72 3.26 14.29
CA PHE A 101 -10.69 4.72 14.27
C PHE A 101 -9.94 5.23 13.03
N ILE A 102 -8.80 4.62 12.69
CA ILE A 102 -8.04 4.95 11.49
C ILE A 102 -8.92 4.69 10.25
N SER A 103 -9.50 3.50 10.13
CA SER A 103 -10.29 3.11 8.96
C SER A 103 -11.53 3.99 8.72
N GLN A 104 -12.16 4.51 9.79
CA GLN A 104 -13.31 5.40 9.69
C GLN A 104 -12.95 6.81 9.19
N GLY A 105 -11.70 7.24 9.40
CA GLY A 105 -11.20 8.55 8.97
C GLY A 105 -10.61 8.56 7.56
N LEU A 106 -10.62 7.43 6.84
CA LEU A 106 -10.04 7.32 5.51
C LEU A 106 -10.97 7.89 4.43
N SER A 107 -10.39 8.64 3.49
CA SER A 107 -11.02 8.93 2.21
C SER A 107 -10.84 7.77 1.23
N ASP A 108 -11.70 7.71 0.21
CA ASP A 108 -11.70 6.67 -0.83
C ASP A 108 -10.42 6.62 -1.66
N ASP A 109 -9.67 7.73 -1.75
CA ASP A 109 -8.44 7.86 -2.52
C ASP A 109 -7.16 7.61 -1.70
N CYS A 110 -7.32 7.23 -0.42
CA CYS A 110 -6.21 7.05 0.50
C CYS A 110 -5.97 5.57 0.82
N LEU A 111 -4.71 5.13 0.82
CA LEU A 111 -4.29 3.80 1.25
C LEU A 111 -4.27 3.67 2.78
N PHE A 112 -4.87 2.60 3.31
CA PHE A 112 -4.87 2.32 4.74
C PHE A 112 -3.46 2.11 5.27
N ILE A 113 -2.58 1.45 4.51
CA ILE A 113 -1.22 1.17 4.97
C ILE A 113 -0.44 2.46 5.30
N THR A 114 -0.65 3.51 4.51
CA THR A 114 0.02 4.80 4.67
C THR A 114 -0.48 5.52 5.91
N GLU A 115 -1.80 5.59 6.10
CA GLU A 115 -2.40 6.25 7.27
C GLU A 115 -2.11 5.50 8.58
N ALA A 116 -2.09 4.16 8.53
CA ALA A 116 -1.74 3.32 9.66
C ALA A 116 -0.25 3.46 10.03
N ALA A 117 0.66 3.46 9.04
CA ALA A 117 2.08 3.70 9.25
C ALA A 117 2.34 5.10 9.86
N ALA A 118 1.68 6.14 9.35
CA ALA A 118 1.79 7.51 9.85
C ALA A 118 1.34 7.66 11.31
N ARG A 119 0.49 6.75 11.80
CA ARG A 119 -0.01 6.69 13.18
C ARG A 119 0.72 5.66 14.04
N GLY A 120 1.84 5.12 13.57
CA GLY A 120 2.71 4.25 14.37
C GLY A 120 2.33 2.78 14.39
N VAL A 121 1.47 2.30 13.48
CA VAL A 121 1.21 0.86 13.35
C VAL A 121 2.44 0.17 12.75
N ILE A 122 3.23 -0.48 13.61
CA ILE A 122 4.58 -0.99 13.28
C ILE A 122 4.60 -1.87 12.03
N ALA A 123 3.69 -2.84 11.89
CA ALA A 123 3.68 -3.72 10.72
C ALA A 123 3.41 -2.96 9.40
N CYS A 124 2.62 -1.89 9.44
CA CYS A 124 2.40 -1.03 8.27
C CYS A 124 3.62 -0.13 8.00
N LEU A 125 4.29 0.33 9.07
CA LEU A 125 5.51 1.13 8.97
C LEU A 125 6.65 0.35 8.28
N GLU A 126 6.85 -0.93 8.61
CA GLU A 126 7.89 -1.77 8.00
C GLU A 126 7.65 -1.96 6.50
N VAL A 127 6.41 -2.13 6.08
CA VAL A 127 6.05 -2.20 4.66
C VAL A 127 6.31 -0.87 3.95
N VAL A 128 5.86 0.25 4.53
CA VAL A 128 6.08 1.58 3.92
C VAL A 128 7.58 1.89 3.81
N ARG A 129 8.38 1.52 4.82
CA ARG A 129 9.85 1.66 4.79
C ARG A 129 10.47 0.83 3.68
N TRP A 130 9.98 -0.38 3.42
CA TRP A 130 10.47 -1.19 2.30
C TRP A 130 10.24 -0.47 0.96
N PHE A 131 9.06 0.09 0.73
CA PHE A 131 8.78 0.87 -0.48
C PHE A 131 9.69 2.10 -0.60
N GLN A 132 9.96 2.79 0.51
CA GLN A 132 10.80 3.99 0.52
C GLN A 132 12.28 3.69 0.29
N ASN A 133 12.78 2.58 0.84
CA ASN A 133 14.22 2.32 0.94
C ASN A 133 14.72 1.26 -0.06
N LYS A 134 13.84 0.42 -0.61
CA LYS A 134 14.23 -0.73 -1.46
C LYS A 134 13.65 -0.69 -2.88
N LEU A 135 12.49 -0.06 -3.08
CA LEU A 135 11.88 -0.03 -4.42
C LEU A 135 12.61 0.98 -5.32
N VAL A 136 13.18 0.49 -6.42
CA VAL A 136 13.77 1.32 -7.48
C VAL A 136 12.84 1.32 -8.68
N ILE A 137 12.40 2.50 -9.12
CA ILE A 137 11.54 2.68 -10.29
C ILE A 137 12.40 3.10 -11.48
N ILE A 138 12.33 2.35 -12.57
CA ILE A 138 13.01 2.69 -13.83
C ILE A 138 11.96 3.26 -14.79
N PRO A 139 11.92 4.59 -15.02
CA PRO A 139 10.98 5.18 -15.95
C PRO A 139 11.35 4.86 -17.40
N ALA A 140 10.37 4.81 -18.30
CA ALA A 140 10.57 4.48 -19.72
C ALA A 140 11.56 5.42 -20.46
N GLY A 141 11.78 6.63 -19.96
CA GLY A 141 12.77 7.60 -20.46
C GLY A 141 14.02 7.76 -19.59
N GLY A 142 14.23 6.89 -18.60
CA GLY A 142 15.37 6.99 -17.68
C GLY A 142 16.72 6.86 -18.39
N VAL A 143 17.71 7.64 -17.95
CA VAL A 143 19.10 7.45 -18.37
C VAL A 143 19.50 6.02 -17.99
N ARG A 144 19.97 5.25 -18.99
CA ARG A 144 20.35 3.84 -18.83
C ARG A 144 21.53 3.72 -17.86
N HIS A 145 21.24 3.63 -16.57
CA HIS A 145 22.14 2.98 -15.65
C HIS A 145 21.87 1.48 -15.79
N GLY A 146 22.93 0.68 -15.98
CA GLY A 146 22.81 -0.77 -15.86
C GLY A 146 22.16 -1.12 -14.52
N LEU A 147 21.53 -2.29 -14.41
CA LEU A 147 20.93 -2.75 -13.15
C LEU A 147 22.03 -2.84 -12.08
N ASN A 148 22.23 -1.73 -11.37
CA ASN A 148 23.20 -1.62 -10.31
C ASN A 148 22.45 -1.83 -9.00
N PRO A 149 22.62 -2.96 -8.32
CA PRO A 149 21.94 -3.23 -7.04
C PRO A 149 22.38 -2.25 -5.93
N LEU A 150 23.41 -1.44 -6.16
CA LEU A 150 23.86 -0.37 -5.26
C LEU A 150 23.26 1.01 -5.61
N PHE A 151 22.39 1.09 -6.64
CA PHE A 151 21.75 2.34 -7.01
C PHE A 151 20.81 2.77 -5.88
N ARG A 152 21.21 3.80 -5.14
CA ARG A 152 20.34 4.50 -4.19
C ARG A 152 19.75 5.69 -4.93
N ASN A 153 18.47 5.96 -4.72
CA ASN A 153 17.88 7.25 -5.09
C ASN A 153 18.55 8.33 -4.24
N THR A 154 19.71 8.81 -4.68
CA THR A 154 20.28 10.05 -4.19
C THR A 154 19.49 11.16 -4.87
N GLU A 155 18.40 11.60 -4.24
CA GLU A 155 17.87 12.92 -4.56
C GLU A 155 18.97 13.94 -4.19
N THR A 156 19.73 14.36 -5.20
CA THR A 156 20.51 15.59 -5.19
C THR A 156 19.54 16.77 -5.10
N GLU A 157 19.70 17.52 -4.00
CA GLU A 157 19.40 18.95 -3.74
C GLU A 157 18.17 19.62 -4.39
#